data_AF-A0A949PD10-F1
#
_entry.id   AF-A0A949PD10-F1
#
_cell.length_a   1.000
_cell.length_b   1.000
_cell.length_c   1.000
_cell.angle_alpha   90.00
_cell.angle_beta   90.00
_cell.angle_gamma   90.00
#
_symmetry.space_group_name_H-M   'P 1'
#
loop_
_entity.id
_entity.type
_entity.pdbx_description
1 polymer ?
#
loop_
_entity_poly.entity_id
_entity_poly.type
_entity_poly.pdbx_seq_one_letter_code
_entity_poly.pdbx_strand_id
1 'polypeptide(L)'
;LQDEYVEEFVYPFAQRLNDTIVKYNDCAGTTFYMTWGRENGDASNCGDWPPVCTYEGMDDLLRERYLTMTNDNEAIASPVGAVWRFLREYYPGIELYSTDGSHPSLAGSYAGAITFYTTFFKKDPTLVSFNSTLSPSVAIIIREAVRSVVYDNLSTWFIGLHDPNSSFKITHNGNLEYAFTNTSEYSNDFLWLFGDGGFSTEENPTHTYDADGIYEVSLNVNYACSNSSISTQTISTELNLDDFIVNNNIKVFPNPTSSIININASKQIGNDFQIEIYSILGKKLKINEIVSEEFNKRINIESLTNGIYFLKIINNENQYGIVKFIKE
;
A
#
# COMPACT_ATOMS: atom_id res chain seq x y z
N LEU A 1 -13.81 -7.43 38.17
CA LEU A 1 -13.65 -6.26 39.08
C LEU A 1 -12.63 -5.26 38.54
N GLN A 2 -11.32 -5.56 38.49
CA GLN A 2 -10.34 -4.57 38.01
C GLN A 2 -10.33 -4.40 36.47
N ASP A 3 -10.48 -5.46 35.70
CA ASP A 3 -10.58 -5.34 34.23
C ASP A 3 -11.88 -4.63 33.81
N GLU A 4 -13.00 -4.97 34.44
CA GLU A 4 -14.27 -4.23 34.30
C GLU A 4 -14.09 -2.75 34.68
N TYR A 5 -13.29 -2.44 35.71
CA TYR A 5 -13.01 -1.05 36.06
C TYR A 5 -12.24 -0.32 34.95
N VAL A 6 -11.27 -0.97 34.31
CA VAL A 6 -10.55 -0.38 33.16
C VAL A 6 -11.49 -0.19 31.98
N GLU A 7 -12.33 -1.17 31.68
CA GLU A 7 -13.34 -1.09 30.61
C GLU A 7 -14.35 0.03 30.86
N GLU A 8 -14.77 0.27 32.11
CA GLU A 8 -15.77 1.28 32.44
C GLU A 8 -15.16 2.68 32.62
N PHE A 9 -13.98 2.79 33.23
CA PHE A 9 -13.43 4.05 33.72
C PHE A 9 -12.13 4.51 33.07
N VAL A 10 -11.55 3.73 32.15
CA VAL A 10 -10.33 4.12 31.43
C VAL A 10 -10.59 4.25 29.94
N TYR A 11 -11.01 3.16 29.27
CA TYR A 11 -11.12 3.16 27.81
C TYR A 11 -12.12 4.18 27.25
N PRO A 12 -13.34 4.36 27.81
CA PRO A 12 -14.30 5.33 27.29
C PRO A 12 -13.80 6.78 27.43
N PHE A 13 -13.00 7.06 28.46
CA PHE A 13 -12.43 8.40 28.68
C PHE A 13 -11.23 8.67 27.78
N ALA A 14 -10.41 7.65 27.51
CA ALA A 14 -9.36 7.71 26.50
C ALA A 14 -9.95 8.01 25.12
N GLN A 15 -11.03 7.31 24.74
CA GLN A 15 -11.74 7.54 23.49
C GLN A 15 -12.33 8.94 23.41
N ARG A 16 -13.02 9.38 24.46
CA ARG A 16 -13.58 10.74 24.50
C ARG A 16 -12.51 11.81 24.33
N LEU A 17 -11.31 11.61 24.88
CA LEU A 17 -10.20 12.55 24.72
C LEU A 17 -9.68 12.53 23.27
N ASN A 18 -9.50 11.35 22.67
CA ASN A 18 -9.11 11.20 21.27
C ASN A 18 -10.10 11.89 20.33
N ASP A 19 -11.39 11.60 20.48
CA ASP A 19 -12.46 12.22 19.68
C ASP A 19 -12.48 13.74 19.83
N THR A 20 -12.17 14.24 21.02
CA THR A 20 -12.09 15.68 21.29
C THR A 20 -10.91 16.31 20.55
N ILE A 21 -9.74 15.66 20.53
CA ILE A 21 -8.56 16.14 19.79
C ILE A 21 -8.89 16.24 18.30
N VAL A 22 -9.39 15.16 17.69
CA VAL A 22 -9.72 15.10 16.27
C VAL A 22 -10.81 16.10 15.90
N LYS A 23 -11.82 16.28 16.76
CA LYS A 23 -12.90 17.25 16.52
C LYS A 23 -12.42 18.69 16.41
N TYR A 24 -11.42 19.09 17.19
CA TYR A 24 -10.92 20.48 17.21
C TYR A 24 -9.70 20.69 16.31
N ASN A 25 -9.01 19.61 15.95
CA ASN A 25 -7.90 19.63 15.02
C ASN A 25 -7.84 18.28 14.31
N ASP A 26 -8.39 18.21 13.10
CA ASP A 26 -8.36 17.03 12.24
C ASP A 26 -6.94 16.66 11.79
N CYS A 27 -6.00 17.62 11.84
CA CYS A 27 -4.57 17.38 11.64
C CYS A 27 -3.87 16.72 12.85
N ALA A 28 -4.48 16.69 14.03
CA ALA A 28 -3.83 16.20 15.24
C ALA A 28 -4.00 14.68 15.38
N GLY A 29 -2.88 13.98 15.54
CA GLY A 29 -2.87 12.58 15.94
C GLY A 29 -2.73 12.40 17.44
N THR A 30 -3.34 11.35 17.99
CA THR A 30 -3.15 10.96 19.39
C THR A 30 -1.95 10.02 19.52
N THR A 31 -1.12 10.26 20.54
CA THR A 31 -0.08 9.32 20.95
C THR A 31 -0.29 8.90 22.39
N PHE A 32 -0.50 7.61 22.61
CA PHE A 32 -0.54 7.04 23.94
C PHE A 32 0.88 6.83 24.45
N TYR A 33 1.21 7.51 25.54
CA TYR A 33 2.50 7.38 26.20
C TYR A 33 2.49 6.15 27.11
N MET A 34 2.98 5.02 26.60
CA MET A 34 3.08 3.79 27.36
C MET A 34 4.18 3.91 28.42
N THR A 35 3.74 4.06 29.67
CA THR A 35 4.60 4.18 30.84
C THR A 35 5.18 2.82 31.27
N TRP A 36 5.96 2.82 32.35
CA TRP A 36 6.63 1.66 32.93
C TRP A 36 6.02 1.23 34.26
N GLY A 37 6.23 -0.03 34.65
CA GLY A 37 5.94 -0.50 36.00
C GLY A 37 6.83 0.15 37.07
N ARG A 38 6.39 0.14 38.34
CA ARG A 38 7.20 0.59 39.49
C ARG A 38 8.41 -0.32 39.71
N GLU A 39 9.48 0.22 40.27
CA GLU A 39 10.78 -0.47 40.41
C GLU A 39 10.63 -1.87 41.02
N ASN A 40 9.81 -1.98 42.06
CA ASN A 40 9.55 -3.21 42.82
C ASN A 40 8.07 -3.62 42.81
N GLY A 41 7.31 -3.18 41.80
CA GLY A 41 5.85 -3.33 41.77
C GLY A 41 5.11 -2.36 42.71
N ASP A 42 3.81 -2.57 42.87
CA ASP A 42 2.91 -1.79 43.71
C ASP A 42 2.51 -2.58 44.96
N ALA A 43 3.33 -2.49 45.99
CA ALA A 43 3.07 -3.14 47.27
C ALA A 43 1.77 -2.66 47.96
N SER A 44 1.26 -1.47 47.63
CA SER A 44 0.04 -0.93 48.26
C SER A 44 -1.21 -1.62 47.71
N ASN A 45 -1.20 -1.95 46.42
CA ASN A 45 -2.32 -2.61 45.74
C ASN A 45 -2.12 -4.12 45.55
N CYS A 46 -0.91 -4.64 45.78
CA CYS A 46 -0.56 -6.06 45.61
C CYS A 46 -1.49 -7.04 46.35
N GLY A 47 -1.98 -6.69 47.54
CA GLY A 47 -2.87 -7.58 48.32
C GLY A 47 -4.20 -7.86 47.63
N ASP A 48 -4.78 -6.83 47.01
CA ASP A 48 -6.06 -6.91 46.28
C ASP A 48 -5.85 -7.23 44.79
N TRP A 49 -4.67 -6.89 44.25
CA TRP A 49 -4.31 -7.08 42.85
C TRP A 49 -2.93 -7.72 42.69
N PRO A 50 -2.82 -9.05 42.81
CA PRO A 50 -1.53 -9.74 42.82
C PRO A 50 -0.60 -9.53 41.60
N PRO A 51 -1.11 -9.37 40.36
CA PRO A 51 -0.25 -9.07 39.21
C PRO A 51 0.64 -7.83 39.39
N VAL A 52 0.17 -6.78 40.10
CA VAL A 52 0.99 -5.57 40.29
C VAL A 52 2.05 -5.72 41.39
N CYS A 53 2.13 -6.87 42.08
CA CYS A 53 3.14 -7.09 43.12
C CYS A 53 4.58 -7.05 42.61
N THR A 54 4.80 -7.24 41.30
CA THR A 54 6.12 -7.22 40.68
C THR A 54 6.19 -6.15 39.61
N TYR A 55 7.42 -5.77 39.23
CA TYR A 55 7.63 -4.92 38.07
C TYR A 55 7.05 -5.57 36.81
N GLU A 56 7.38 -6.84 36.58
CA GLU A 56 6.92 -7.65 35.44
C GLU A 56 5.41 -7.56 35.24
N GLY A 57 4.64 -7.93 36.26
CA GLY A 57 3.19 -8.02 36.11
C GLY A 57 2.54 -6.64 36.00
N MET A 58 3.10 -5.61 36.64
CA MET A 58 2.63 -4.24 36.44
C MET A 58 2.95 -3.72 35.02
N ASP A 59 4.14 -3.99 34.51
CA ASP A 59 4.58 -3.57 33.18
C ASP A 59 3.79 -4.27 32.06
N ASP A 60 3.52 -5.58 32.21
CA ASP A 60 2.69 -6.35 31.29
C ASP A 60 1.26 -5.80 31.21
N LEU A 61 0.65 -5.49 32.37
CA LEU A 61 -0.67 -4.88 32.43
C LEU A 61 -0.69 -3.50 31.78
N LEU A 62 0.27 -2.64 32.11
CA LEU A 62 0.38 -1.31 31.48
C LEU A 62 0.46 -1.45 29.96
N ARG A 63 1.36 -2.32 29.48
CA ARG A 63 1.53 -2.58 28.04
C ARG A 63 0.21 -2.99 27.40
N GLU A 64 -0.49 -3.97 27.97
CA GLU A 64 -1.78 -4.46 27.46
C GLU A 64 -2.79 -3.32 27.36
N ARG A 65 -3.00 -2.55 28.44
CA ARG A 65 -3.99 -1.47 28.47
C ARG A 65 -3.66 -0.34 27.51
N TYR A 66 -2.38 0.05 27.39
CA TYR A 66 -1.97 1.06 26.42
C TYR A 66 -2.14 0.60 24.97
N LEU A 67 -1.84 -0.65 24.65
CA LEU A 67 -2.02 -1.17 23.29
C LEU A 67 -3.50 -1.31 22.93
N THR A 68 -4.36 -1.72 23.87
CA THR A 68 -5.82 -1.69 23.66
C THR A 68 -6.32 -0.29 23.38
N MET A 69 -5.98 0.69 24.24
CA MET A 69 -6.35 2.09 23.99
C MET A 69 -5.81 2.62 22.66
N THR A 70 -4.60 2.23 22.27
CA THR A 70 -4.00 2.65 21.01
C THR A 70 -4.79 2.13 19.82
N ASN A 71 -5.07 0.82 19.82
CA ASN A 71 -5.81 0.14 18.76
C ASN A 71 -7.25 0.67 18.62
N ASP A 72 -7.96 0.80 19.74
CA ASP A 72 -9.38 1.21 19.74
C ASP A 72 -9.61 2.65 19.27
N ASN A 73 -8.53 3.44 19.16
CA ASN A 73 -8.56 4.86 18.83
C ASN A 73 -7.80 5.20 17.54
N GLU A 74 -7.35 4.20 16.78
CA GLU A 74 -6.51 4.39 15.57
C GLU A 74 -5.31 5.33 15.85
N ALA A 75 -4.77 5.25 17.06
CA ALA A 75 -3.70 6.10 17.55
C ALA A 75 -2.34 5.41 17.39
N ILE A 76 -1.26 6.09 17.80
CA ILE A 76 0.07 5.47 17.93
C ILE A 76 0.48 5.34 19.39
N ALA A 77 1.37 4.38 19.69
CA ALA A 77 1.96 4.22 21.01
C ALA A 77 3.42 4.73 21.03
N SER A 78 3.78 5.48 22.07
CA SER A 78 5.19 5.71 22.44
C SER A 78 5.59 4.68 23.50
N PRO A 79 6.35 3.62 23.14
CA PRO A 79 6.53 2.43 23.98
C PRO A 79 7.67 2.57 25.00
N VAL A 80 7.66 3.64 25.80
CA VAL A 80 8.75 3.92 26.75
C VAL A 80 8.89 2.81 27.79
N GLY A 81 7.77 2.27 28.29
CA GLY A 81 7.75 1.10 29.18
C GLY A 81 8.47 -0.11 28.60
N ALA A 82 8.27 -0.39 27.31
CA ALA A 82 8.94 -1.51 26.65
C ALA A 82 10.46 -1.29 26.49
N VAL A 83 10.89 -0.05 26.25
CA VAL A 83 12.32 0.31 26.23
C VAL A 83 12.92 0.15 27.63
N TRP A 84 12.19 0.56 28.67
CA TRP A 84 12.60 0.36 30.06
C TRP A 84 12.72 -1.12 30.40
N ARG A 85 11.73 -1.94 30.00
CA ARG A 85 11.74 -3.39 30.18
C ARG A 85 13.00 -4.01 29.60
N PHE A 86 13.33 -3.66 28.35
CA PHE A 86 14.54 -4.12 27.68
C PHE A 86 15.81 -3.68 28.43
N LEU A 87 15.91 -2.40 28.84
CA LEU A 87 17.07 -1.89 29.56
C LEU A 87 17.24 -2.56 30.93
N ARG A 88 16.16 -2.82 31.68
CA ARG A 88 16.22 -3.53 32.96
C ARG A 88 16.69 -4.98 32.80
N GLU A 89 16.25 -5.65 31.74
CA GLU A 89 16.59 -7.05 31.48
C GLU A 89 18.05 -7.22 31.02
N TYR A 90 18.50 -6.40 30.07
CA TYR A 90 19.80 -6.58 29.42
C TYR A 90 20.90 -5.65 29.95
N TYR A 91 20.54 -4.56 30.62
CA TYR A 91 21.46 -3.55 31.15
C TYR A 91 21.08 -3.10 32.58
N PRO A 92 20.93 -4.02 33.55
CA PRO A 92 20.44 -3.71 34.90
C PRO A 92 21.34 -2.74 35.69
N GLY A 93 22.57 -2.47 35.23
CA GLY A 93 23.46 -1.47 35.82
C GLY A 93 23.12 -0.02 35.46
N ILE A 94 22.17 0.22 34.54
CA ILE A 94 21.68 1.56 34.22
C ILE A 94 20.48 1.84 35.14
N GLU A 95 20.67 2.74 36.11
CA GLU A 95 19.59 3.13 37.02
C GLU A 95 18.53 3.95 36.27
N LEU A 96 17.31 3.43 36.14
CA LEU A 96 16.21 4.08 35.45
C LEU A 96 15.29 4.86 36.39
N TYR A 97 15.30 4.57 37.69
CA TYR A 97 14.41 5.18 38.67
C TYR A 97 15.11 6.27 39.49
N SER A 98 14.30 7.22 39.93
CA SER A 98 14.65 8.08 41.05
C SER A 98 14.53 7.28 42.36
N THR A 99 14.92 7.89 43.48
CA THR A 99 14.91 7.23 44.79
C THR A 99 13.53 6.80 45.30
N ASP A 100 12.46 7.21 44.63
CA ASP A 100 11.08 6.85 44.98
C ASP A 100 10.56 5.58 44.29
N GLY A 101 11.38 4.94 43.44
CA GLY A 101 11.02 3.72 42.71
C GLY A 101 9.87 3.89 41.70
N SER A 102 9.52 5.12 41.33
CA SER A 102 8.42 5.42 40.41
C SER A 102 8.82 6.44 39.33
N HIS A 103 9.38 7.58 39.74
CA HIS A 103 9.80 8.62 38.81
C HIS A 103 11.10 8.25 38.10
N PRO A 104 11.35 8.80 36.89
CA PRO A 104 12.55 8.47 36.15
C PRO A 104 13.80 9.16 36.69
N SER A 105 14.92 8.45 36.63
CA SER A 105 16.26 9.03 36.75
C SER A 105 16.58 9.88 35.51
N LEU A 106 17.79 10.44 35.44
CA LEU A 106 18.28 11.05 34.21
C LEU A 106 18.34 10.05 33.04
N ALA A 107 18.78 8.81 33.28
CA ALA A 107 18.86 7.78 32.26
C ALA A 107 17.46 7.33 31.83
N GLY A 108 16.54 7.14 32.79
CA GLY A 108 15.13 6.83 32.49
C GLY A 108 14.45 7.93 31.66
N SER A 109 14.70 9.20 32.01
CA SER A 109 14.18 10.36 31.27
C SER A 109 14.77 10.45 29.86
N TYR A 110 16.07 10.17 29.72
CA TYR A 110 16.72 10.13 28.41
C TYR A 110 16.16 8.99 27.54
N ALA A 111 15.92 7.81 28.09
CA ALA A 111 15.26 6.70 27.38
C ALA A 111 13.86 7.10 26.88
N GLY A 112 13.07 7.78 27.73
CA GLY A 112 11.77 8.34 27.32
C GLY A 112 11.90 9.36 26.19
N ALA A 113 12.83 10.31 26.30
CA ALA A 113 13.05 11.35 25.30
C ALA A 113 13.45 10.77 23.92
N ILE A 114 14.37 9.80 23.89
CA ILE A 114 14.81 9.15 22.65
C ILE A 114 13.68 8.30 22.06
N THR A 115 12.85 7.66 22.90
CA THR A 115 11.67 6.93 22.45
C THR A 115 10.67 7.87 21.78
N PHE A 116 10.31 8.99 22.42
CA PHE A 116 9.42 9.99 21.82
C PHE A 116 9.97 10.55 20.50
N TYR A 117 11.27 10.84 20.43
CA TYR A 117 11.91 11.28 19.19
C TYR A 117 11.70 10.26 18.06
N THR A 118 11.98 8.97 18.33
CA THR A 118 11.79 7.91 17.35
C THR A 118 10.32 7.76 16.95
N THR A 119 9.40 7.80 17.92
CA THR A 119 7.96 7.67 17.68
C THR A 119 7.41 8.80 16.82
N PHE A 120 7.74 10.05 17.13
CA PHE A 120 7.19 11.20 16.40
C PHE A 120 7.85 11.43 15.05
N PHE A 121 9.16 11.24 14.95
CA PHE A 121 9.91 11.56 13.74
C PHE A 121 10.19 10.35 12.85
N LYS A 122 9.96 9.12 13.32
CA LYS A 122 10.26 7.88 12.60
C LYS A 122 11.72 7.84 12.12
N LYS A 123 12.64 8.38 12.94
CA LYS A 123 14.07 8.52 12.62
C LYS A 123 14.92 7.59 13.47
N ASP A 124 16.03 7.14 12.91
CA ASP A 124 17.00 6.30 13.61
C ASP A 124 17.53 7.04 14.85
N PRO A 125 17.26 6.53 16.07
CA PRO A 125 17.69 7.18 17.31
C PRO A 125 19.20 7.21 17.48
N THR A 126 19.96 6.35 16.80
CA THR A 126 21.42 6.29 16.90
C THR A 126 22.11 7.53 16.31
N LEU A 127 21.38 8.28 15.47
CA LEU A 127 21.87 9.53 14.86
C LEU A 127 21.73 10.75 15.78
N VAL A 128 21.00 10.64 16.91
CA VAL A 128 20.94 11.71 17.90
C VAL A 128 22.35 11.93 18.47
N SER A 129 22.82 13.17 18.57
CA SER A 129 24.16 13.49 19.09
C SER A 129 24.16 13.99 20.54
N PHE A 130 23.02 14.45 21.03
CA PHE A 130 22.87 14.96 22.40
C PHE A 130 22.76 13.81 23.40
N ASN A 131 23.58 13.84 24.46
CA ASN A 131 23.63 12.81 25.51
C ASN A 131 23.11 13.29 26.87
N SER A 132 22.59 14.52 26.97
CA SER A 132 22.41 15.20 28.26
C SER A 132 23.74 15.25 29.03
N THR A 133 23.73 14.91 30.33
CA THR A 133 24.93 14.75 31.17
C THR A 133 25.30 13.28 31.43
N LEU A 134 24.70 12.34 30.71
CA LEU A 134 25.04 10.92 30.79
C LEU A 134 26.44 10.66 30.21
N SER A 135 27.07 9.57 30.65
CA SER A 135 28.28 9.09 29.98
C SER A 135 27.95 8.70 28.53
N PRO A 136 28.90 8.88 27.58
CA PRO A 136 28.67 8.50 26.20
C PRO A 136 28.29 7.02 26.01
N SER A 137 28.85 6.12 26.83
CA SER A 137 28.54 4.69 26.78
C SER A 137 27.08 4.39 27.14
N VAL A 138 26.56 5.00 28.22
CA VAL A 138 25.16 4.82 28.63
C VAL A 138 24.20 5.41 27.60
N ALA A 139 24.50 6.61 27.07
CA ALA A 139 23.67 7.23 26.05
C ALA A 139 23.60 6.40 24.75
N ILE A 140 24.71 5.77 24.34
CA ILE A 140 24.73 4.85 23.19
C ILE A 140 23.85 3.63 23.46
N ILE A 141 24.00 2.97 24.61
CA ILE A 141 23.19 1.79 24.96
C ILE A 141 21.70 2.11 24.90
N ILE A 142 21.28 3.26 25.46
CA ILE A 142 19.87 3.65 25.46
C ILE A 142 19.37 3.89 24.03
N ARG A 143 20.16 4.54 23.15
CA ARG A 143 19.76 4.75 21.75
C ARG A 143 19.64 3.44 20.97
N GLU A 144 20.55 2.50 21.19
CA GLU A 144 20.48 1.17 20.59
C GLU A 144 19.29 0.36 21.10
N ALA A 145 18.97 0.47 22.40
CA ALA A 145 17.75 -0.13 22.96
C ALA A 145 16.49 0.44 22.31
N VAL A 146 16.38 1.76 22.15
CA VAL A 146 15.25 2.38 21.45
C VAL A 146 15.21 1.97 19.98
N ARG A 147 16.36 1.86 19.30
CA ARG A 147 16.41 1.37 17.93
C ARG A 147 15.81 -0.02 17.82
N SER A 148 16.32 -0.97 18.61
CA SER A 148 15.92 -2.37 18.57
C SER A 148 14.45 -2.54 18.95
N VAL A 149 13.99 -1.87 20.01
CA VAL A 149 12.61 -2.02 20.51
C VAL A 149 11.60 -1.28 19.64
N VAL A 150 11.95 -0.11 19.10
CA VAL A 150 11.00 0.83 18.46
C VAL A 150 11.27 1.02 16.99
N TYR A 151 12.45 1.52 16.61
CA TYR A 151 12.74 1.91 15.23
C TYR A 151 12.70 0.72 14.25
N ASP A 152 13.26 -0.41 14.65
CA ASP A 152 13.27 -1.61 13.81
C ASP A 152 11.90 -2.34 13.82
N ASN A 153 10.95 -1.89 14.67
CA ASN A 153 9.66 -2.54 14.92
C ASN A 153 8.50 -1.53 15.01
N LEU A 154 8.50 -0.47 14.19
CA LEU A 154 7.52 0.63 14.27
C LEU A 154 6.06 0.17 14.28
N SER A 155 5.71 -0.81 13.44
CA SER A 155 4.35 -1.32 13.32
C SER A 155 3.85 -2.06 14.56
N THR A 156 4.74 -2.61 15.39
CA THR A 156 4.36 -3.19 16.71
C THR A 156 3.73 -2.14 17.63
N TRP A 157 4.02 -0.87 17.39
CA TRP A 157 3.57 0.27 18.18
C TRP A 157 2.55 1.13 17.44
N PHE A 158 1.96 0.59 16.37
CA PHE A 158 1.01 1.28 15.49
C PHE A 158 1.63 2.50 14.77
N ILE A 159 2.95 2.71 14.87
CA ILE A 159 3.62 3.87 14.28
C ILE A 159 3.68 3.68 12.76
N GLY A 160 2.96 4.53 12.03
CA GLY A 160 2.87 4.46 10.58
C GLY A 160 1.86 3.46 10.03
N LEU A 161 1.10 2.76 10.89
CA LEU A 161 0.10 1.79 10.44
C LEU A 161 -1.10 2.47 9.76
N HIS A 162 -1.43 3.68 10.20
CA HIS A 162 -2.53 4.49 9.69
C HIS A 162 -2.05 5.69 8.87
N ASP A 163 -0.80 5.66 8.40
CA ASP A 163 -0.32 6.66 7.43
C ASP A 163 -0.99 6.38 6.07
N PRO A 164 -1.29 7.41 5.27
CA PRO A 164 -1.88 7.21 3.96
C PRO A 164 -1.02 6.33 3.07
N ASN A 165 -1.66 5.37 2.39
CA ASN A 165 -0.99 4.44 1.49
C ASN A 165 -1.66 4.50 0.11
N SER A 166 -1.06 5.26 -0.81
CA SER A 166 -1.61 5.45 -2.16
C SER A 166 -1.48 4.17 -2.98
N SER A 167 -2.58 3.73 -3.56
CA SER A 167 -2.62 2.58 -4.46
C SER A 167 -3.85 2.68 -5.37
N PHE A 168 -3.71 2.22 -6.62
CA PHE A 168 -4.83 2.21 -7.56
C PHE A 168 -4.67 1.16 -8.65
N LYS A 169 -5.76 0.91 -9.36
CA LYS A 169 -5.81 0.07 -10.57
C LYS A 169 -6.29 0.88 -11.76
N ILE A 170 -5.79 0.53 -12.93
CA ILE A 170 -6.17 1.13 -14.21
C ILE A 170 -6.91 0.08 -15.04
N THR A 171 -8.05 0.47 -15.62
CA THR A 171 -8.79 -0.34 -16.59
C THR A 171 -8.96 0.45 -17.88
N HIS A 172 -8.68 -0.16 -19.03
CA HIS A 172 -8.91 0.47 -20.33
C HIS A 172 -10.34 0.18 -20.82
N ASN A 173 -11.11 1.23 -21.09
CA ASN A 173 -12.50 1.13 -21.55
C ASN A 173 -12.63 1.18 -23.08
N GLY A 174 -11.53 1.46 -23.80
CA GLY A 174 -11.52 1.65 -25.25
C GLY A 174 -11.53 3.14 -25.64
N ASN A 175 -11.22 3.41 -26.91
CA ASN A 175 -11.18 4.77 -27.47
C ASN A 175 -10.36 5.78 -26.64
N LEU A 176 -9.20 5.36 -26.11
CA LEU A 176 -8.33 6.18 -25.25
C LEU A 176 -8.93 6.57 -23.90
N GLU A 177 -10.06 5.97 -23.52
CA GLU A 177 -10.67 6.14 -22.20
C GLU A 177 -10.15 5.09 -21.21
N TYR A 178 -9.77 5.55 -20.02
CA TYR A 178 -9.32 4.74 -18.91
C TYR A 178 -10.14 5.05 -17.65
N ALA A 179 -10.49 4.01 -16.91
CA ALA A 179 -11.08 4.10 -15.58
C ALA A 179 -10.01 3.83 -14.51
N PHE A 180 -10.03 4.64 -13.46
CA PHE A 180 -9.11 4.54 -12.34
C PHE A 180 -9.90 4.11 -11.10
N THR A 181 -9.49 2.99 -10.51
CA THR A 181 -10.08 2.50 -9.27
C THR A 181 -9.11 2.73 -8.13
N ASN A 182 -9.48 3.60 -7.20
CA ASN A 182 -8.74 3.81 -5.97
C ASN A 182 -8.74 2.52 -5.14
N THR A 183 -7.56 2.12 -4.68
CA THR A 183 -7.37 1.03 -3.72
C THR A 183 -6.47 1.47 -2.57
N SER A 184 -6.41 2.78 -2.31
CA SER A 184 -5.61 3.37 -1.24
C SER A 184 -6.24 3.08 0.12
N GLU A 185 -5.39 3.00 1.15
CA GLU A 185 -5.80 2.85 2.54
C GLU A 185 -5.52 4.15 3.30
N TYR A 186 -6.33 4.40 4.34
CA TYR A 186 -6.22 5.58 5.22
C TYR A 186 -6.12 6.88 4.40
N SER A 187 -7.14 7.19 3.60
CA SER A 187 -7.27 8.46 2.88
C SER A 187 -8.73 8.79 2.62
N ASN A 188 -9.07 10.08 2.70
CA ASN A 188 -10.37 10.60 2.27
C ASN A 188 -10.24 11.69 1.20
N ASP A 189 -9.01 12.09 0.84
CA ASP A 189 -8.72 13.12 -0.15
C ASP A 189 -7.88 12.53 -1.29
N PHE A 190 -8.32 12.77 -2.52
CA PHE A 190 -7.71 12.20 -3.73
C PHE A 190 -7.36 13.33 -4.71
N LEU A 191 -6.15 13.28 -5.25
CA LEU A 191 -5.73 14.11 -6.37
C LEU A 191 -5.06 13.23 -7.42
N TRP A 192 -5.77 13.03 -8.52
CA TRP A 192 -5.28 12.35 -9.71
C TRP A 192 -4.61 13.35 -10.63
N LEU A 193 -3.43 13.02 -11.14
CA LEU A 193 -2.78 13.73 -12.25
C LEU A 193 -2.59 12.71 -13.37
N PHE A 194 -3.18 12.96 -14.54
CA PHE A 194 -3.24 11.95 -15.61
C PHE A 194 -2.02 11.96 -16.54
N GLY A 195 -1.06 12.85 -16.32
CA GLY A 195 0.19 12.94 -17.10
C GLY A 195 0.11 13.76 -18.39
N ASP A 196 -1.08 14.22 -18.79
CA ASP A 196 -1.34 15.06 -19.96
C ASP A 196 -1.73 16.51 -19.61
N GLY A 197 -1.71 16.85 -18.32
CA GLY A 197 -2.16 18.13 -17.77
C GLY A 197 -3.58 18.10 -17.21
N GLY A 198 -4.34 17.02 -17.43
CA GLY A 198 -5.62 16.77 -16.77
C GLY A 198 -5.46 16.31 -15.32
N PHE A 199 -6.49 16.55 -14.51
CA PHE A 199 -6.56 16.12 -13.12
C PHE A 199 -8.00 15.80 -12.68
N SER A 200 -8.15 15.07 -11.57
CA SER A 200 -9.45 14.83 -10.93
C SER A 200 -9.30 14.74 -9.41
N THR A 201 -10.38 15.04 -8.68
CA THR A 201 -10.49 14.85 -7.23
C THR A 201 -11.56 13.82 -6.85
N GLU A 202 -12.12 13.12 -7.83
CA GLU A 202 -13.06 12.02 -7.58
C GLU A 202 -12.31 10.80 -7.05
N GLU A 203 -12.97 9.96 -6.26
CA GLU A 203 -12.36 8.73 -5.75
C GLU A 203 -12.04 7.75 -6.89
N ASN A 204 -12.94 7.58 -7.85
CA ASN A 204 -12.80 6.64 -8.96
C ASN A 204 -13.11 7.32 -10.31
N PRO A 205 -12.22 8.17 -10.84
CA PRO A 205 -12.49 8.93 -12.06
C PRO A 205 -12.36 8.06 -13.32
N THR A 206 -12.91 8.57 -14.41
CA THR A 206 -12.52 8.20 -15.77
C THR A 206 -11.78 9.36 -16.43
N HIS A 207 -10.87 9.06 -17.35
CA HIS A 207 -10.16 10.05 -18.14
C HIS A 207 -9.99 9.57 -19.58
N THR A 208 -10.17 10.46 -20.55
CA THR A 208 -9.97 10.17 -21.98
C THR A 208 -8.80 10.99 -22.48
N TYR A 209 -7.83 10.33 -23.10
CA TYR A 209 -6.68 10.99 -23.71
C TYR A 209 -6.98 11.45 -25.14
N ASP A 210 -6.57 12.66 -25.49
CA ASP A 210 -6.79 13.24 -26.81
C ASP A 210 -5.90 12.63 -27.91
N ALA A 211 -4.79 12.00 -27.52
CA ALA A 211 -3.79 11.48 -28.44
C ALA A 211 -3.15 10.17 -27.93
N ASP A 212 -2.57 9.43 -28.89
CA ASP A 212 -1.69 8.32 -28.57
C ASP A 212 -0.38 8.83 -27.94
N GLY A 213 0.14 8.12 -26.94
CA GLY A 213 1.34 8.48 -26.22
C GLY A 213 1.56 7.66 -24.95
N ILE A 214 2.56 8.07 -24.18
CA ILE A 214 2.89 7.50 -22.88
C ILE A 214 2.59 8.55 -21.81
N TYR A 215 1.76 8.18 -20.84
CA TYR A 215 1.31 9.07 -19.78
C TYR A 215 1.68 8.49 -18.41
N GLU A 216 2.28 9.30 -17.56
CA GLU A 216 2.53 8.94 -16.16
C GLU A 216 1.35 9.42 -15.31
N VAL A 217 0.52 8.48 -14.88
CA VAL A 217 -0.60 8.77 -13.99
C VAL A 217 -0.12 8.68 -12.55
N SER A 218 -0.47 9.69 -11.75
CA SER A 218 -0.21 9.67 -10.31
C SER A 218 -1.49 9.88 -9.51
N LEU A 219 -1.58 9.19 -8.38
CA LEU A 219 -2.57 9.40 -7.35
C LEU A 219 -1.86 9.89 -6.09
N ASN A 220 -2.12 11.14 -5.73
CA ASN A 220 -1.75 11.71 -4.44
C ASN A 220 -2.93 11.57 -3.47
N VAL A 221 -2.70 10.90 -2.36
CA VAL A 221 -3.69 10.70 -1.29
C VAL A 221 -3.21 11.32 0.01
N ASN A 222 -4.14 11.93 0.73
CA ASN A 222 -3.92 12.53 2.04
C ASN A 222 -5.02 12.08 3.01
N TYR A 223 -4.67 11.89 4.27
CA TYR A 223 -5.64 11.67 5.35
C TYR A 223 -5.59 12.84 6.30
N ALA A 224 -6.61 13.70 6.25
CA ALA A 224 -6.58 14.99 6.90
C ALA A 224 -5.26 15.73 6.56
N CYS A 225 -4.60 16.33 7.55
CA CYS A 225 -3.32 17.04 7.37
C CYS A 225 -2.09 16.18 7.70
N SER A 226 -2.25 14.85 7.69
CA SER A 226 -1.14 13.91 7.88
C SER A 226 -0.23 13.86 6.64
N ASN A 227 0.75 12.95 6.63
CA ASN A 227 1.65 12.73 5.51
C ASN A 227 0.88 12.46 4.21
N SER A 228 1.41 12.90 3.07
CA SER A 228 0.89 12.53 1.76
C SER A 228 1.54 11.23 1.27
N SER A 229 0.79 10.39 0.57
CA SER A 229 1.37 9.29 -0.20
C SER A 229 1.07 9.46 -1.68
N ILE A 230 2.05 9.15 -2.53
CA ILE A 230 1.92 9.23 -3.99
C ILE A 230 2.23 7.86 -4.59
N SER A 231 1.35 7.39 -5.46
CA SER A 231 1.56 6.21 -6.30
C SER A 231 1.54 6.63 -7.76
N THR A 232 2.37 6.00 -8.58
CA THR A 232 2.52 6.32 -10.00
C THR A 232 2.44 5.06 -10.85
N GLN A 233 1.69 5.10 -11.95
CA GLN A 233 1.64 4.04 -12.96
C GLN A 233 1.70 4.65 -14.36
N THR A 234 2.34 3.95 -15.29
CA THR A 234 2.45 4.40 -16.68
C THR A 234 1.35 3.77 -17.53
N ILE A 235 0.69 4.59 -18.33
CA ILE A 235 -0.23 4.17 -19.40
C ILE A 235 0.48 4.37 -20.73
N SER A 236 0.45 3.36 -21.58
CA SER A 236 0.76 3.49 -23.01
C SER A 236 -0.56 3.41 -23.76
N THR A 237 -0.94 4.49 -24.43
CA THR A 237 -2.10 4.50 -25.32
C THR A 237 -1.73 4.13 -26.76
N GLU A 238 -0.43 4.10 -27.07
CA GLU A 238 0.06 3.47 -28.30
C GLU A 238 -0.32 1.98 -28.32
N LEU A 239 -0.87 1.53 -29.44
CA LEU A 239 -1.08 0.10 -29.71
C LEU A 239 0.28 -0.62 -29.69
N ASN A 240 0.59 -1.25 -28.57
CA ASN A 240 1.84 -1.99 -28.43
C ASN A 240 1.77 -3.27 -29.27
N LEU A 241 2.83 -3.57 -30.03
CA LEU A 241 2.93 -4.81 -30.81
C LEU A 241 2.84 -6.08 -29.94
N ASP A 242 3.05 -5.95 -28.63
CA ASP A 242 2.93 -7.03 -27.66
C ASP A 242 1.47 -7.37 -27.29
N ASP A 243 0.51 -6.43 -27.43
CA ASP A 243 -0.93 -6.73 -27.31
C ASP A 243 -1.45 -7.61 -28.48
N PHE A 244 -0.62 -7.79 -29.52
CA PHE A 244 -0.90 -8.60 -30.70
C PHE A 244 -0.34 -10.04 -30.64
N ILE A 245 0.31 -10.46 -29.54
CA ILE A 245 0.80 -11.83 -29.33
C ILE A 245 0.03 -12.42 -28.11
N VAL A 246 -0.60 -13.60 -28.09
CA VAL A 246 -0.21 -14.93 -28.53
C VAL A 246 -1.47 -15.79 -28.72
N ASN A 247 -1.62 -16.42 -29.89
CA ASN A 247 -2.15 -17.79 -29.93
C ASN A 247 -1.47 -18.53 -31.09
N ASN A 248 -0.43 -19.31 -30.78
CA ASN A 248 0.38 -20.13 -31.72
C ASN A 248 -0.42 -21.20 -32.50
N ASN A 249 -1.75 -21.17 -32.38
CA ASN A 249 -2.64 -22.17 -32.92
C ASN A 249 -3.20 -21.80 -34.29
N ILE A 250 -3.08 -20.54 -34.73
CA ILE A 250 -3.54 -20.12 -36.06
C ILE A 250 -2.35 -20.02 -37.02
N LYS A 251 -2.44 -20.71 -38.16
CA LYS A 251 -1.46 -20.66 -39.24
C LYS A 251 -2.08 -20.02 -40.47
N VAL A 252 -1.38 -19.05 -41.05
CA VAL A 252 -1.74 -18.41 -42.33
C VAL A 252 -0.71 -18.77 -43.39
N PHE A 253 -1.14 -19.40 -44.48
CA PHE A 253 -0.25 -19.85 -45.55
C PHE A 253 -0.94 -19.89 -46.94
N PRO A 254 -0.22 -19.68 -48.05
CA PRO A 254 1.18 -19.26 -48.09
C PRO A 254 1.31 -17.83 -47.56
N ASN A 255 2.46 -17.56 -46.95
CA ASN A 255 2.84 -16.26 -46.45
C ASN A 255 4.35 -16.11 -46.69
N PRO A 256 4.80 -15.27 -47.63
CA PRO A 256 4.02 -14.31 -48.44
C PRO A 256 3.06 -14.93 -49.48
N THR A 257 2.10 -14.13 -50.00
CA THR A 257 1.15 -14.54 -51.06
C THR A 257 0.70 -13.36 -51.93
N SER A 258 0.23 -13.62 -53.15
CA SER A 258 -0.22 -12.59 -54.09
C SER A 258 -1.74 -12.44 -54.23
N SER A 259 -2.53 -13.38 -53.74
CA SER A 259 -3.98 -13.38 -54.02
C SER A 259 -4.81 -14.11 -52.99
N ILE A 260 -4.27 -15.17 -52.38
CA ILE A 260 -5.05 -16.05 -51.53
C ILE A 260 -4.25 -16.48 -50.30
N ILE A 261 -4.88 -16.43 -49.14
CA ILE A 261 -4.40 -17.04 -47.90
C ILE A 261 -5.32 -18.18 -47.47
N ASN A 262 -4.73 -19.23 -46.92
CA ASN A 262 -5.43 -20.25 -46.16
C ASN A 262 -5.16 -20.04 -44.68
N ILE A 263 -6.18 -20.25 -43.86
CA ILE A 263 -6.16 -20.07 -42.42
C ILE A 263 -6.52 -21.42 -41.83
N ASN A 264 -5.65 -21.94 -40.96
CA ASN A 264 -5.83 -23.21 -40.26
C ASN A 264 -5.66 -22.97 -38.76
N ALA A 265 -6.47 -23.65 -37.94
CA ALA A 265 -6.26 -23.70 -36.51
C ALA A 265 -6.00 -25.13 -36.03
N SER A 266 -5.03 -25.28 -35.13
CA SER A 266 -4.66 -26.57 -34.52
C SER A 266 -5.69 -27.10 -33.51
N LYS A 267 -6.63 -26.27 -33.06
CA LYS A 267 -7.71 -26.65 -32.12
C LYS A 267 -9.06 -26.24 -32.71
N GLN A 268 -10.12 -26.99 -32.43
CA GLN A 268 -11.49 -26.57 -32.78
C GLN A 268 -11.77 -25.22 -32.12
N ILE A 269 -11.80 -24.19 -32.97
CA ILE A 269 -12.37 -22.89 -32.65
C ILE A 269 -13.88 -23.12 -32.70
N GLY A 270 -14.59 -22.72 -31.65
CA GLY A 270 -16.02 -22.97 -31.52
C GLY A 270 -16.80 -22.53 -32.77
N ASN A 271 -18.02 -23.05 -32.90
CA ASN A 271 -18.91 -22.61 -33.96
C ASN A 271 -19.22 -21.12 -33.70
N ASP A 272 -19.06 -20.28 -34.72
CA ASP A 272 -19.24 -18.81 -34.73
C ASP A 272 -17.93 -18.00 -34.52
N PHE A 273 -17.28 -17.65 -35.64
CA PHE A 273 -16.14 -16.74 -35.64
C PHE A 273 -16.19 -15.74 -36.80
N GLN A 274 -15.68 -14.55 -36.56
CA GLN A 274 -15.51 -13.49 -37.55
C GLN A 274 -14.02 -13.33 -37.87
N ILE A 275 -13.73 -13.02 -39.14
CA ILE A 275 -12.37 -12.71 -39.59
C ILE A 275 -12.32 -11.27 -40.07
N GLU A 276 -11.35 -10.53 -39.54
CA GLU A 276 -11.13 -9.13 -39.85
C GLU A 276 -9.69 -8.93 -40.32
N ILE A 277 -9.50 -8.12 -41.36
CA ILE A 277 -8.17 -7.78 -41.88
C ILE A 277 -7.89 -6.31 -41.63
N TYR A 278 -6.72 -6.03 -41.07
CA TYR A 278 -6.23 -4.70 -40.73
C TYR A 278 -4.95 -4.37 -41.49
N SER A 279 -4.78 -3.10 -41.85
CA SER A 279 -3.49 -2.58 -42.31
C SER A 279 -2.46 -2.51 -41.18
N ILE A 280 -1.19 -2.26 -41.49
CA ILE A 280 -0.17 -1.96 -40.49
C ILE A 280 -0.48 -0.75 -39.60
N LEU A 281 -1.38 0.14 -40.04
CA LEU A 281 -1.80 1.33 -39.30
C LEU A 281 -3.09 1.08 -38.50
N GLY A 282 -3.52 -0.17 -38.33
CA GLY A 282 -4.73 -0.51 -37.57
C GLY A 282 -6.06 -0.18 -38.28
N LYS A 283 -6.03 0.26 -39.55
CA LYS A 283 -7.26 0.51 -40.32
C LYS A 283 -7.92 -0.82 -40.70
N LYS A 284 -9.19 -1.01 -40.34
CA LYS A 284 -10.02 -2.16 -40.73
C LYS A 284 -10.33 -2.10 -42.24
N LEU A 285 -9.97 -3.14 -42.98
CA LEU A 285 -10.06 -3.19 -44.45
C LEU A 285 -11.11 -4.17 -44.97
N LYS A 286 -11.37 -5.27 -44.26
CA LYS A 286 -12.32 -6.30 -44.70
C LYS A 286 -12.92 -7.07 -43.53
N ILE A 287 -14.18 -7.47 -43.66
CA ILE A 287 -14.90 -8.36 -42.74
C ILE A 287 -15.41 -9.54 -43.56
N ASN A 288 -15.12 -10.75 -43.11
CA ASN A 288 -15.82 -11.95 -43.56
C ASN A 288 -16.57 -12.52 -42.35
N GLU A 289 -17.90 -12.45 -42.40
CA GLU A 289 -18.76 -13.21 -41.49
C GLU A 289 -18.80 -14.66 -41.98
N ILE A 290 -18.46 -15.61 -41.12
CA ILE A 290 -18.55 -17.03 -41.47
C ILE A 290 -19.31 -17.75 -40.37
N VAL A 291 -20.56 -18.07 -40.68
CA VAL A 291 -21.47 -18.80 -39.81
C VAL A 291 -21.46 -20.26 -40.24
N SER A 292 -20.85 -21.08 -39.39
CA SER A 292 -20.81 -22.55 -39.43
C SER A 292 -20.05 -23.22 -40.59
N GLU A 293 -19.53 -24.42 -40.30
CA GLU A 293 -18.76 -25.34 -41.16
C GLU A 293 -17.25 -25.06 -41.23
N GLU A 294 -16.46 -25.89 -40.53
CA GLU A 294 -14.98 -26.04 -40.53
C GLU A 294 -14.12 -24.75 -40.51
N PHE A 295 -13.25 -24.61 -39.49
CA PHE A 295 -12.37 -23.43 -39.35
C PHE A 295 -11.35 -23.25 -40.49
N ASN A 296 -11.04 -24.29 -41.26
CA ASN A 296 -10.14 -24.16 -42.39
C ASN A 296 -10.76 -23.27 -43.47
N LYS A 297 -10.27 -22.04 -43.61
CA LYS A 297 -10.83 -21.05 -44.53
C LYS A 297 -9.81 -20.56 -45.55
N ARG A 298 -10.32 -20.30 -46.75
CA ARG A 298 -9.58 -19.70 -47.86
C ARG A 298 -10.13 -18.30 -48.08
N ILE A 299 -9.27 -17.29 -48.00
CA ILE A 299 -9.64 -15.88 -48.17
C ILE A 299 -8.93 -15.30 -49.39
N ASN A 300 -9.70 -14.71 -50.29
CA ASN A 300 -9.17 -13.91 -51.39
C ASN A 300 -8.83 -12.49 -50.89
N ILE A 301 -7.56 -12.12 -51.08
CA ILE A 301 -6.94 -10.85 -50.70
C ILE A 301 -6.40 -10.07 -51.91
N GLU A 302 -6.77 -10.43 -53.13
CA GLU A 302 -6.34 -9.78 -54.38
C GLU A 302 -6.69 -8.29 -54.42
N SER A 303 -7.76 -7.89 -53.72
CA SER A 303 -8.16 -6.49 -53.58
C SER A 303 -7.24 -5.66 -52.67
N LEU A 304 -6.34 -6.30 -51.92
CA LEU A 304 -5.38 -5.61 -51.06
C LEU A 304 -4.16 -5.20 -51.89
N THR A 305 -3.66 -3.99 -51.63
CA THR A 305 -2.36 -3.55 -52.15
C THR A 305 -1.22 -4.39 -51.57
N ASN A 306 -0.05 -4.33 -52.18
CA ASN A 306 1.13 -4.99 -51.60
C ASN A 306 1.51 -4.35 -50.27
N GLY A 307 1.83 -5.17 -49.28
CA GLY A 307 2.11 -4.69 -47.92
C GLY A 307 1.96 -5.76 -46.85
N ILE A 308 2.15 -5.33 -45.60
CA ILE A 308 1.96 -6.14 -44.41
C ILE A 308 0.54 -5.93 -43.89
N TYR A 309 -0.09 -7.01 -43.45
CA TYR A 309 -1.45 -7.01 -42.92
C TYR A 309 -1.55 -7.88 -41.68
N PHE A 310 -2.54 -7.57 -40.84
CA PHE A 310 -2.89 -8.37 -39.67
C PHE A 310 -4.28 -8.96 -39.84
N LEU A 311 -4.39 -10.26 -39.60
CA LEU A 311 -5.65 -10.99 -39.62
C LEU A 311 -6.09 -11.27 -38.19
N LYS A 312 -7.24 -10.75 -37.78
CA LYS A 312 -7.84 -10.94 -36.45
C LYS A 312 -9.02 -11.91 -36.54
N ILE A 313 -9.08 -12.87 -35.62
CA ILE A 313 -10.21 -13.80 -35.47
C ILE A 313 -10.92 -13.50 -34.16
N ILE A 314 -12.24 -13.37 -34.22
CA ILE A 314 -13.13 -13.02 -33.09
C ILE A 314 -14.17 -14.13 -32.94
N ASN A 315 -14.43 -14.64 -31.74
CA ASN A 315 -15.51 -15.59 -31.45
C ASN A 315 -16.35 -15.05 -30.28
N ASN A 316 -17.67 -14.92 -30.46
CA ASN A 316 -18.61 -14.43 -29.44
C ASN A 316 -18.05 -13.21 -28.66
N GLU A 317 -17.63 -12.19 -29.40
CA GLU A 317 -17.03 -10.92 -28.91
C GLU A 317 -15.63 -11.02 -28.27
N ASN A 318 -15.09 -12.22 -28.04
CA ASN A 318 -13.72 -12.43 -27.57
C ASN A 318 -12.72 -12.54 -28.72
N GLN A 319 -11.60 -11.83 -28.62
CA GLN A 319 -10.48 -11.98 -29.56
C GLN A 319 -9.82 -13.35 -29.38
N TYR A 320 -9.85 -14.18 -30.44
CA TYR A 320 -9.27 -15.51 -30.42
C TYR A 320 -7.77 -15.51 -30.78
N GLY A 321 -7.37 -14.63 -31.70
CA GLY A 321 -5.96 -14.45 -32.06
C GLY A 321 -5.74 -13.52 -33.25
N ILE A 322 -4.49 -13.08 -33.42
CA ILE A 322 -4.06 -12.23 -34.54
C ILE A 322 -2.84 -12.85 -35.22
N VAL A 323 -2.80 -12.85 -36.55
CA VAL A 323 -1.68 -13.34 -37.35
C VAL A 323 -1.26 -12.33 -38.40
N LYS A 324 0.04 -12.06 -38.47
CA LYS A 324 0.66 -11.25 -39.53
C LYS A 324 0.78 -12.04 -40.83
N PHE A 325 0.41 -11.43 -41.96
CA PHE A 325 0.72 -11.95 -43.30
C PHE A 325 1.20 -10.85 -44.25
N ILE A 326 1.90 -11.25 -45.31
CA ILE A 326 2.51 -10.39 -46.32
C ILE A 326 1.83 -10.63 -47.67
N LYS A 327 1.36 -9.54 -48.29
CA LYS A 327 0.82 -9.49 -49.65
C LYS A 327 1.89 -8.95 -50.60
N GLU A 328 2.23 -9.73 -51.61
CA GLU A 328 3.21 -9.40 -52.66
C GLU A 328 2.62 -9.27 -54.06
#